data_AF-A0A1C6T649-F1
#
_entry.id   AF-A0A1C6T649-F1
#
_cell.length_a   1.000
_cell.length_b   1.000
_cell.length_c   1.000
_cell.angle_alpha   90.00
_cell.angle_beta   90.00
_cell.angle_gamma   90.00
#
_symmetry.space_group_name_H-M   'P 1'
#
loop_
_entity.id
_entity.type
_entity.pdbx_description
1 polymer ?
#
loop_
_entity_poly.entity_id
_entity_poly.type
_entity_poly.pdbx_seq_one_letter_code
_entity_poly.pdbx_strand_id
1 'polypeptide(L)'
;MGRLATAYAEVVAAHRQAVARWENARRALAAAGPPAPSDAEMVADLARLGADLARLAADLAAPAAGAAGVTAAPVPVRIGEATTLDGGFPVLLPLAGGTHLAVDADARDPRVGELLRSVVLRLLATAPAGAVRVAGIDTMAFGAAFLPLRPLLDAGVLAPPATTAAEVATLLDEAERHADRDDQELLLLVAASALPPRELARLAALTHAGSAAAVCVLLAGYPPAGPGDASPPLGAATQLRLNERYALVGDPPGQPFSTDGSGLAAPVLLDGGPPPRTVTELARRLGGATRPTDAVCRTDLLAERRWAEPAGPRPVTAFEEYAALARQLSARQCGGEQAAAEAERQRAVHAATDRLGHRLAAQGRRLDRLSRAIGATPPAPVAVPSPPPAAPVVASSATPVAVPSPPPDVPVGASAAAPVPSPLAGAPVVASAVAPVVASAAPVVPGGSIVATAVLPGPRSAEVDPAAELAAARQLADEADRQGQRAEAVARRPALLPSWSPLARAVAVYTGCALAGAVLVLLLAVASEFQAIGLGAVLAGTCTGVPVASFLAGHLVLRRWGRPVIGAGTPPSRFVPLGFVLCALLSPSLYCAYVLLFRLLR
;
A
#
# COMPACT_ATOMS: atom_id res chain seq x y z
N MET A 1 -10.67 -42.68 25.42
CA MET A 1 -11.48 -41.81 24.55
C MET A 1 -11.62 -40.39 25.11
N GLY A 2 -12.01 -40.18 26.39
CA GLY A 2 -12.19 -38.84 26.97
C GLY A 2 -11.01 -37.87 26.78
N ARG A 3 -9.78 -38.25 27.12
CA ARG A 3 -8.59 -37.37 26.96
C ARG A 3 -8.31 -36.92 25.52
N LEU A 4 -8.64 -37.76 24.54
CA LEU A 4 -8.43 -37.44 23.13
C LEU A 4 -9.53 -36.53 22.58
N ALA A 5 -10.77 -36.71 23.05
CA ALA A 5 -11.88 -35.81 22.74
C ALA A 5 -11.65 -34.40 23.33
N THR A 6 -11.17 -34.31 24.59
CA THR A 6 -10.80 -33.04 25.21
C THR A 6 -9.65 -32.35 24.47
N ALA A 7 -8.56 -33.08 24.18
CA ALA A 7 -7.44 -32.52 23.42
C ALA A 7 -7.85 -32.07 22.01
N TYR A 8 -8.72 -32.81 21.33
CA TYR A 8 -9.25 -32.40 20.03
C TYR A 8 -10.10 -31.12 20.13
N ALA A 9 -10.96 -31.01 21.15
CA ALA A 9 -11.79 -29.83 21.37
C ALA A 9 -10.95 -28.56 21.67
N GLU A 10 -9.88 -28.70 22.46
CA GLU A 10 -8.92 -27.61 22.74
C GLU A 10 -8.26 -27.11 21.46
N VAL A 11 -7.77 -28.02 20.60
CA VAL A 11 -7.15 -27.67 19.32
C VAL A 11 -8.14 -26.96 18.39
N VAL A 12 -9.38 -27.43 18.31
CA VAL A 12 -10.43 -26.81 17.49
C VAL A 12 -10.78 -25.41 17.99
N ALA A 13 -10.84 -25.21 19.31
CA ALA A 13 -11.10 -23.90 19.91
C ALA A 13 -9.95 -22.92 19.58
N ALA A 14 -8.70 -23.33 19.78
CA ALA A 14 -7.52 -22.52 19.44
C ALA A 14 -7.48 -22.16 17.94
N HIS A 15 -7.77 -23.13 17.06
CA HIS A 15 -7.82 -22.90 15.62
C HIS A 15 -8.91 -21.89 15.22
N ARG A 16 -10.12 -22.01 15.78
CA ARG A 16 -11.22 -21.04 15.52
C ARG A 16 -10.86 -19.64 15.99
N GLN A 17 -10.21 -19.53 17.15
CA GLN A 17 -9.76 -18.24 17.67
C GLN A 17 -8.68 -17.61 16.77
N ALA A 18 -7.75 -18.43 16.26
CA ALA A 18 -6.73 -17.97 15.30
C ALA A 18 -7.35 -17.47 13.98
N VAL A 19 -8.35 -18.18 13.44
CA VAL A 19 -9.08 -17.77 12.23
C VAL A 19 -9.81 -16.45 12.45
N ALA A 20 -10.54 -16.30 13.56
CA ALA A 20 -11.25 -15.05 13.86
C ALA A 20 -10.31 -13.84 13.94
N ARG A 21 -9.14 -14.01 14.57
CA ARG A 21 -8.11 -12.96 14.67
C ARG A 21 -7.49 -12.61 13.31
N TRP A 22 -7.21 -13.62 12.48
CA TRP A 22 -6.74 -13.40 11.11
C TRP A 22 -7.78 -12.68 10.24
N GLU A 23 -9.07 -13.00 10.38
CA GLU A 23 -10.15 -12.30 9.66
C GLU A 23 -10.30 -10.85 10.10
N ASN A 24 -10.11 -10.55 11.39
CA ASN A 24 -10.08 -9.18 11.91
C ASN A 24 -8.92 -8.39 11.31
N ALA A 25 -7.70 -8.95 11.31
CA ALA A 25 -6.53 -8.33 10.68
C ALA A 25 -6.76 -8.06 9.19
N ARG A 26 -7.33 -9.03 8.46
CA ARG A 26 -7.66 -8.88 7.03
C ARG A 26 -8.68 -7.78 6.78
N ARG A 27 -9.72 -7.65 7.63
CA ARG A 27 -10.71 -6.57 7.51
C ARG A 27 -10.11 -5.21 7.81
N ALA A 28 -9.24 -5.11 8.82
CA ALA A 28 -8.53 -3.87 9.13
C ALA A 28 -7.61 -3.44 7.96
N LEU A 29 -6.89 -4.37 7.35
CA LEU A 29 -6.07 -4.10 6.16
C LEU A 29 -6.92 -3.69 4.95
N ALA A 30 -8.06 -4.34 4.71
CA ALA A 30 -8.97 -3.95 3.63
C ALA A 30 -9.56 -2.55 3.84
N ALA A 31 -9.84 -2.16 5.09
CA ALA A 31 -10.32 -0.82 5.44
C ALA A 31 -9.23 0.25 5.28
N ALA A 32 -7.95 -0.11 5.43
CA ALA A 32 -6.82 0.78 5.20
C ALA A 32 -6.58 1.10 3.70
N GLY A 33 -7.18 0.32 2.78
CA GLY A 33 -7.06 0.51 1.34
C GLY A 33 -5.92 -0.28 0.70
N PRO A 34 -5.79 -0.26 -0.64
CA PRO A 34 -4.70 -0.93 -1.35
C PRO A 34 -3.34 -0.32 -0.95
N PRO A 35 -2.24 -1.09 -1.04
CA PRO A 35 -0.91 -0.56 -0.79
C PRO A 35 -0.66 0.63 -1.71
N ALA A 36 -0.04 1.68 -1.17
CA ALA A 36 0.28 2.86 -1.96
C ALA A 36 1.16 2.47 -3.16
N PRO A 37 0.97 3.10 -4.34
CA PRO A 37 1.72 2.76 -5.55
C PRO A 37 3.22 2.85 -5.27
N SER A 38 3.98 1.93 -5.85
CA SER A 38 5.44 1.94 -5.78
C SER A 38 6.02 3.15 -6.52
N ASP A 39 7.25 3.52 -6.18
CA ASP A 39 7.91 4.66 -6.83
C ASP A 39 8.10 4.41 -8.35
N ALA A 40 8.34 3.15 -8.74
CA ALA A 40 8.36 2.74 -10.14
C ALA A 40 7.00 2.89 -10.86
N GLU A 41 5.89 2.55 -10.21
CA GLU A 41 4.55 2.77 -10.78
C GLU A 41 4.26 4.27 -10.93
N MET A 42 4.60 5.09 -9.94
CA MET A 42 4.42 6.54 -10.02
C MET A 42 5.27 7.17 -11.13
N VAL A 43 6.53 6.73 -11.30
CA VAL A 43 7.39 7.18 -12.41
C VAL A 43 6.80 6.77 -13.76
N ALA A 44 6.26 5.56 -13.88
CA ALA A 44 5.60 5.10 -15.11
C ALA A 44 4.34 5.92 -15.42
N ASP A 45 3.56 6.28 -14.41
CA ASP A 45 2.36 7.11 -14.56
C ASP A 45 2.71 8.57 -14.89
N LEU A 46 3.76 9.14 -14.29
CA LEU A 46 4.32 10.44 -14.69
C LEU A 46 4.79 10.44 -16.15
N ALA A 47 5.49 9.39 -16.58
CA ALA A 47 5.94 9.26 -17.97
C ALA A 47 4.76 9.19 -18.94
N ARG A 48 3.68 8.48 -18.57
CA ARG A 48 2.46 8.35 -19.37
C ARG A 48 1.70 9.68 -19.45
N LEU A 49 1.38 10.29 -18.31
CA LEU A 49 0.69 11.57 -18.23
C LEU A 49 1.47 12.69 -18.92
N GLY A 50 2.80 12.71 -18.76
CA GLY A 50 3.66 13.67 -19.42
C GLY A 50 3.66 13.52 -20.95
N ALA A 51 3.63 12.28 -21.45
CA ALA A 51 3.49 12.01 -22.89
C ALA A 51 2.10 12.41 -23.43
N ASP A 52 1.04 12.19 -22.64
CA ASP A 52 -0.32 12.60 -22.98
C ASP A 52 -0.46 14.12 -23.03
N LEU A 53 0.07 14.83 -22.04
CA LEU A 53 0.11 16.29 -22.00
C LEU A 53 0.92 16.87 -23.17
N ALA A 54 2.06 16.28 -23.51
CA ALA A 54 2.84 16.71 -24.67
C ALA A 54 2.08 16.53 -26.00
N ARG A 55 1.29 15.46 -26.13
CA ARG A 55 0.40 15.24 -27.29
C ARG A 55 -0.75 16.24 -27.32
N LEU A 56 -1.43 16.46 -26.20
CA LEU A 56 -2.51 17.44 -26.07
C LEU A 56 -2.04 18.86 -26.40
N ALA A 57 -0.83 19.23 -25.95
CA ALA A 57 -0.22 20.51 -26.29
C ALA A 57 0.03 20.66 -27.81
N ALA A 58 0.41 19.58 -28.49
CA ALA A 58 0.57 19.57 -29.94
C ALA A 58 -0.78 19.65 -30.69
N ASP A 59 -1.83 19.01 -30.16
CA ASP A 59 -3.18 19.04 -30.74
C ASP A 59 -3.86 20.42 -30.57
N LEU A 60 -3.55 21.16 -29.50
CA LEU A 60 -4.00 22.55 -29.28
C LEU A 60 -3.48 23.53 -30.34
N ALA A 61 -2.45 23.16 -31.10
CA ALA A 61 -1.97 23.94 -32.24
C ALA A 61 -2.92 23.91 -33.46
N ALA A 62 -3.99 23.09 -33.42
CA ALA A 62 -5.01 23.06 -34.46
C ALA A 62 -5.80 24.39 -34.48
N PRO A 63 -6.16 24.91 -35.66
CA PRO A 63 -6.71 26.26 -35.85
C PRO A 63 -8.07 26.54 -35.19
N ALA A 64 -8.65 25.58 -34.46
CA ALA A 64 -9.92 25.73 -33.75
C ALA A 64 -9.79 26.40 -32.37
N ALA A 65 -8.59 26.45 -31.78
CA ALA A 65 -8.34 27.15 -30.52
C ALA A 65 -7.88 28.59 -30.83
N GLY A 66 -8.74 29.59 -30.61
CA GLY A 66 -8.37 31.00 -30.78
C GLY A 66 -7.20 31.42 -29.86
N ALA A 67 -6.51 32.51 -30.22
CA ALA A 67 -5.36 33.08 -29.50
C ALA A 67 -5.58 33.26 -27.98
N ALA A 68 -6.83 33.44 -27.54
CA ALA A 68 -7.24 33.52 -26.14
C ALA A 68 -6.79 32.33 -25.26
N GLY A 69 -6.51 31.16 -25.85
CA GLY A 69 -6.13 29.96 -25.09
C GLY A 69 -4.75 30.05 -24.43
N VAL A 70 -3.78 30.72 -25.06
CA VAL A 70 -2.37 30.79 -24.61
C VAL A 70 -2.13 31.99 -23.70
N THR A 71 -2.91 33.06 -23.85
CA THR A 71 -2.82 34.26 -23.01
C THR A 71 -3.55 34.09 -21.67
N ALA A 72 -4.68 33.36 -21.67
CA ALA A 72 -5.51 33.20 -20.48
C ALA A 72 -5.13 32.00 -19.58
N ALA A 73 -4.48 30.96 -20.12
CA ALA A 73 -4.19 29.74 -19.39
C ALA A 73 -2.72 29.29 -19.57
N PRO A 74 -2.10 28.72 -18.52
CA PRO A 74 -0.76 28.18 -18.60
C PRO A 74 -0.71 26.95 -19.52
N VAL A 75 0.34 26.90 -20.34
CA VAL A 75 0.65 25.82 -21.27
C VAL A 75 1.73 24.93 -20.65
N PRO A 76 1.52 23.60 -20.57
CA PRO A 76 2.54 22.68 -20.07
C PRO A 76 3.66 22.53 -21.12
N VAL A 77 4.83 23.10 -20.81
CA VAL A 77 6.01 23.07 -21.69
C VAL A 77 7.08 22.18 -21.10
N ARG A 78 7.50 21.17 -21.88
CA ARG A 78 8.62 20.31 -21.51
C ARG A 78 9.92 21.11 -21.48
N ILE A 79 10.75 20.89 -20.46
CA ILE A 79 12.09 21.48 -20.33
C ILE A 79 13.22 20.45 -20.31
N GLY A 80 12.93 19.20 -19.97
CA GLY A 80 13.93 18.16 -19.78
C GLY A 80 13.33 16.84 -19.30
N GLU A 81 14.20 15.96 -18.83
CA GLU A 81 13.85 14.66 -18.26
C GLU A 81 14.42 14.54 -16.84
N ALA A 82 13.54 14.30 -15.88
CA ALA A 82 13.92 13.99 -14.51
C ALA A 82 14.38 12.54 -14.43
N THR A 83 15.49 12.29 -13.78
CA THR A 83 16.04 10.94 -13.60
C THR A 83 15.95 10.51 -12.15
N THR A 84 15.36 9.35 -11.90
CA THR A 84 15.29 8.70 -10.58
C THR A 84 15.93 7.31 -10.65
N LEU A 85 16.02 6.62 -9.51
CA LEU A 85 16.48 5.22 -9.48
C LEU A 85 15.54 4.27 -10.23
N ASP A 86 14.25 4.61 -10.31
CA ASP A 86 13.20 3.76 -10.88
C ASP A 86 12.88 4.10 -12.36
N GLY A 87 13.51 5.14 -12.92
CA GLY A 87 13.35 5.51 -14.33
C GLY A 87 13.42 7.02 -14.59
N GLY A 88 13.01 7.41 -15.80
CA GLY A 88 12.94 8.82 -16.22
C GLY A 88 11.51 9.27 -16.50
N PHE A 89 11.22 10.55 -16.29
CA PHE A 89 9.95 11.16 -16.69
C PHE A 89 10.14 12.61 -17.20
N PRO A 90 9.34 13.08 -18.17
CA PRO A 90 9.53 14.40 -18.76
C PRO A 90 9.08 15.51 -17.81
N VAL A 91 9.93 16.50 -17.53
CA VAL A 91 9.58 17.63 -16.68
C VAL A 91 8.86 18.69 -17.49
N LEU A 92 7.63 18.99 -17.08
CA LEU A 92 6.75 19.99 -17.68
C LEU A 92 6.61 21.19 -16.75
N LEU A 93 6.72 22.39 -17.28
CA LEU A 93 6.48 23.64 -16.57
C LEU A 93 5.26 24.37 -17.15
N PRO A 94 4.41 24.98 -16.33
CA PRO A 94 3.35 25.86 -16.82
C PRO A 94 4.00 27.17 -17.27
N LEU A 95 3.89 27.50 -18.56
CA LEU A 95 4.35 28.77 -19.14
C LEU A 95 3.19 29.51 -19.82
N ALA A 96 3.29 30.83 -19.96
CA ALA A 96 2.19 31.71 -20.35
C ALA A 96 1.06 31.76 -19.31
N GLY A 97 -0.07 32.42 -19.59
CA GLY A 97 -1.10 32.65 -18.55
C GLY A 97 -0.57 33.36 -17.31
N GLY A 98 0.42 34.25 -17.47
CA GLY A 98 1.07 34.97 -16.37
C GLY A 98 2.13 34.19 -15.59
N THR A 99 2.58 33.02 -16.08
CA THR A 99 3.70 32.28 -15.49
C THR A 99 4.97 32.44 -16.32
N HIS A 100 6.10 32.45 -15.63
CA HIS A 100 7.41 32.81 -16.19
C HIS A 100 8.50 31.80 -15.83
N LEU A 101 9.66 31.92 -16.47
CA LEU A 101 10.83 31.07 -16.23
C LEU A 101 12.05 31.94 -15.93
N ALA A 102 12.76 31.60 -14.86
CA ALA A 102 14.04 32.21 -14.52
C ALA A 102 15.11 31.12 -14.39
N VAL A 103 16.31 31.40 -14.89
CA VAL A 103 17.45 30.49 -14.90
C VAL A 103 18.65 31.21 -14.31
N ASP A 104 19.38 30.58 -13.39
CA ASP A 104 20.53 31.19 -12.71
C ASP A 104 21.79 31.37 -13.57
N ALA A 105 21.89 30.63 -14.67
CA ALA A 105 22.95 30.74 -15.66
C ALA A 105 22.50 31.52 -16.92
N ASP A 106 23.48 32.13 -17.60
CA ASP A 106 23.35 32.90 -18.84
C ASP A 106 23.43 31.96 -20.07
N ALA A 107 22.87 32.36 -21.22
CA ALA A 107 22.94 31.65 -22.51
C ALA A 107 24.36 31.46 -23.06
N ARG A 108 25.38 32.09 -22.46
CA ARG A 108 26.80 31.72 -22.65
C ARG A 108 27.09 30.29 -22.20
N ASP A 109 26.33 29.75 -21.25
CA ASP A 109 26.24 28.30 -21.05
C ASP A 109 25.39 27.71 -22.19
N PRO A 110 25.95 26.80 -23.01
CA PRO A 110 25.23 26.25 -24.16
C PRO A 110 23.92 25.57 -23.75
N ARG A 111 23.85 24.99 -22.55
CA ARG A 111 22.64 24.32 -22.04
C ARG A 111 21.49 25.31 -21.85
N VAL A 112 21.77 26.52 -21.39
CA VAL A 112 20.77 27.58 -21.23
C VAL A 112 20.33 28.10 -22.60
N GLY A 113 21.28 28.37 -23.50
CA GLY A 113 20.95 28.80 -24.86
C GLY A 113 20.11 27.76 -25.62
N GLU A 114 20.39 26.47 -25.43
CA GLU A 114 19.59 25.36 -25.97
C GLU A 114 18.20 25.27 -25.35
N LEU A 115 18.10 25.37 -24.02
CA LEU A 115 16.82 25.40 -23.29
C LEU A 115 15.93 26.54 -23.78
N LEU A 116 16.43 27.78 -23.83
CA LEU A 116 15.65 28.95 -24.26
C LEU A 116 15.09 28.75 -25.67
N ARG A 117 15.93 28.28 -26.61
CA ARG A 117 15.49 27.98 -27.99
C ARG A 117 14.43 26.87 -28.03
N SER A 118 14.62 25.82 -27.24
CA SER A 118 13.70 24.69 -27.16
C SER A 118 12.33 25.10 -26.60
N VAL A 119 12.31 25.89 -25.53
CA VAL A 119 11.09 26.44 -24.92
C VAL A 119 10.37 27.39 -25.87
N VAL A 120 11.09 28.30 -26.54
CA VAL A 120 10.52 29.20 -27.55
C VAL A 120 9.83 28.41 -28.67
N LEU A 121 10.50 27.41 -29.24
CA LEU A 121 9.90 26.59 -30.29
C LEU A 121 8.69 25.80 -29.80
N ARG A 122 8.72 25.27 -28.57
CA ARG A 122 7.59 24.52 -28.01
C ARG A 122 6.38 25.42 -27.83
N LEU A 123 6.55 26.61 -27.25
CA LEU A 123 5.46 27.58 -27.12
C LEU A 123 4.89 28.03 -28.48
N LEU A 124 5.77 28.30 -29.45
CA LEU A 124 5.35 28.62 -30.83
C LEU A 124 4.68 27.42 -31.53
N ALA A 125 5.08 26.20 -31.16
CA ALA A 125 4.52 24.99 -31.74
C ALA A 125 3.09 24.74 -31.24
N THR A 126 2.79 25.10 -29.98
CA THR A 126 1.50 24.90 -29.29
C THR A 126 0.49 26.03 -29.53
N ALA A 127 0.91 27.15 -30.10
CA ALA A 127 0.06 28.30 -30.36
C ALA A 127 -0.36 28.38 -31.84
N PRO A 128 -1.57 28.90 -32.14
CA PRO A 128 -1.94 29.23 -33.50
C PRO A 128 -1.03 30.34 -34.06
N ALA A 129 -0.87 30.38 -35.37
CA ALA A 129 0.01 31.35 -36.01
C ALA A 129 -0.50 32.78 -35.76
N GLY A 130 0.39 33.69 -35.35
CA GLY A 130 0.06 35.07 -34.98
C GLY A 130 -0.47 35.24 -33.54
N ALA A 131 -0.59 34.19 -32.74
CA ALA A 131 -0.99 34.32 -31.33
C ALA A 131 0.18 34.53 -30.36
N VAL A 132 1.42 34.39 -30.84
CA VAL A 132 2.63 34.58 -30.04
C VAL A 132 3.62 35.39 -30.87
N ARG A 133 4.14 36.46 -30.27
CA ARG A 133 5.31 37.19 -30.77
C ARG A 133 6.49 37.03 -29.84
N VAL A 134 7.67 36.90 -30.42
CA VAL A 134 8.90 36.71 -29.66
C VAL A 134 9.80 37.93 -29.78
N ALA A 135 10.26 38.42 -28.63
CA ALA A 135 11.20 39.53 -28.52
C ALA A 135 12.43 39.07 -27.73
N GLY A 136 13.61 39.11 -28.36
CA GLY A 136 14.86 38.66 -27.77
C GLY A 136 15.70 39.80 -27.20
N ILE A 137 16.41 39.55 -26.11
CA ILE A 137 17.45 40.42 -25.55
C ILE A 137 18.71 39.58 -25.36
N ASP A 138 19.81 39.98 -25.97
CA ASP A 138 21.13 39.33 -25.83
C ASP A 138 22.24 40.37 -25.97
N THR A 139 22.48 41.09 -24.88
CA THR A 139 23.50 42.14 -24.80
C THR A 139 24.90 41.57 -24.59
N MET A 140 25.02 40.40 -23.97
CA MET A 140 26.32 39.81 -23.62
C MET A 140 26.95 39.01 -24.75
N ALA A 141 26.15 38.37 -25.61
CA ALA A 141 26.62 37.62 -26.77
C ALA A 141 26.20 38.27 -28.11
N PHE A 142 25.71 39.52 -28.09
CA PHE A 142 25.36 40.31 -29.28
C PHE A 142 24.39 39.59 -30.23
N GLY A 143 23.36 38.95 -29.69
CA GLY A 143 22.35 38.21 -30.45
C GLY A 143 22.73 36.78 -30.84
N ALA A 144 23.93 36.29 -30.47
CA ALA A 144 24.39 34.95 -30.82
C ALA A 144 23.46 33.84 -30.31
N ALA A 145 22.79 34.03 -29.17
CA ALA A 145 21.83 33.06 -28.63
C ALA A 145 20.64 32.80 -29.57
N PHE A 146 20.31 33.77 -30.42
CA PHE A 146 19.17 33.72 -31.34
C PHE A 146 19.55 33.36 -32.78
N LEU A 147 20.84 33.27 -33.13
CA LEU A 147 21.28 32.91 -34.49
C LEU A 147 20.66 31.59 -35.01
N PRO A 148 20.53 30.52 -34.20
CA PRO A 148 19.90 29.27 -34.66
C PRO A 148 18.40 29.41 -34.96
N LEU A 149 17.76 30.50 -34.52
CA LEU A 149 16.36 30.83 -34.77
C LEU A 149 16.19 31.77 -35.99
N ARG A 150 17.24 32.02 -36.78
CA ARG A 150 17.20 32.89 -37.96
C ARG A 150 16.01 32.63 -38.90
N PRO A 151 15.60 31.37 -39.19
CA PRO A 151 14.41 31.13 -40.02
C PRO A 151 13.12 31.76 -39.47
N LEU A 152 12.96 31.86 -38.14
CA LEU A 152 11.79 32.50 -37.52
C LEU A 152 11.86 34.03 -37.62
N LEU A 153 13.06 34.59 -37.58
CA LEU A 153 13.29 36.02 -37.81
C LEU A 153 12.98 36.37 -39.27
N ASP A 154 13.45 35.58 -40.22
CA ASP A 154 13.15 35.77 -41.65
C ASP A 154 11.65 35.59 -41.96
N ALA A 155 10.94 34.78 -41.17
CA ALA A 155 9.48 34.60 -41.24
C ALA A 155 8.67 35.70 -40.52
N GLY A 156 9.34 36.65 -39.84
CA GLY A 156 8.69 37.74 -39.10
C GLY A 156 8.03 37.33 -37.77
N VAL A 157 8.29 36.13 -37.27
CA VAL A 157 7.75 35.64 -35.98
C VAL A 157 8.60 36.14 -34.80
N LEU A 158 9.90 36.24 -35.01
CA LEU A 158 10.89 36.74 -34.06
C LEU A 158 11.39 38.11 -34.51
N ALA A 159 11.29 39.13 -33.67
CA ALA A 159 11.92 40.42 -33.93
C ALA A 159 13.45 40.32 -33.82
N PRO A 160 14.24 41.18 -34.49
CA PRO A 160 15.67 41.28 -34.25
C PRO A 160 15.96 41.43 -32.74
N PRO A 161 16.88 40.63 -32.17
CA PRO A 161 17.15 40.70 -30.74
C PRO A 161 17.79 42.05 -30.39
N ALA A 162 17.38 42.64 -29.27
CA ALA A 162 18.03 43.82 -28.72
C ALA A 162 19.42 43.45 -28.20
N THR A 163 20.44 44.14 -28.70
CA THR A 163 21.86 43.90 -28.39
C THR A 163 22.52 45.06 -27.67
N THR A 164 21.91 46.26 -27.71
CA THR A 164 22.40 47.45 -27.02
C THR A 164 21.47 47.90 -25.89
N ALA A 165 21.99 48.65 -24.92
CA ALA A 165 21.17 49.18 -23.82
C ALA A 165 20.00 50.07 -24.29
N ALA A 166 20.19 50.84 -25.37
CA ALA A 166 19.13 51.68 -25.93
C ALA A 166 18.03 50.85 -26.59
N GLU A 167 18.40 49.80 -27.33
CA GLU A 167 17.46 48.84 -27.91
C GLU A 167 16.68 48.10 -26.82
N VAL A 168 17.35 47.66 -25.75
CA VAL A 168 16.69 47.01 -24.60
C VAL A 168 15.69 47.96 -23.95
N ALA A 169 16.05 49.22 -23.71
CA ALA A 169 15.15 50.19 -23.11
C ALA A 169 13.90 50.41 -23.97
N THR A 170 14.08 50.53 -25.29
CA THR A 170 12.97 50.73 -26.25
C THR A 170 12.07 49.49 -26.31
N LEU A 171 12.66 48.29 -26.31
CA LEU A 171 11.91 47.02 -26.30
C LEU A 171 11.08 46.88 -25.01
N LEU A 172 11.62 47.27 -23.86
CA LEU A 172 10.87 47.28 -22.60
C LEU A 172 9.76 48.35 -22.59
N ASP A 173 10.00 49.53 -23.18
CA ASP A 173 8.94 50.55 -23.36
C ASP A 173 7.79 50.03 -24.25
N GLU A 174 8.10 49.19 -25.23
CA GLU A 174 7.11 48.51 -26.07
C GLU A 174 6.37 47.40 -25.32
N ALA A 175 7.07 46.63 -24.49
CA ALA A 175 6.49 45.57 -23.68
C ALA A 175 5.54 46.12 -22.60
N GLU A 176 5.90 47.22 -21.95
CA GLU A 176 5.05 47.91 -20.98
C GLU A 176 3.76 48.42 -21.66
N ARG A 177 3.88 49.06 -22.84
CA ARG A 177 2.72 49.49 -23.63
C ARG A 177 1.87 48.33 -24.15
N HIS A 178 2.45 47.15 -24.32
CA HIS A 178 1.72 45.94 -24.71
C HIS A 178 0.91 45.39 -23.54
N ALA A 179 1.49 45.37 -22.33
CA ALA A 179 0.84 44.88 -21.11
C ALA A 179 -0.42 45.68 -20.74
N ASP A 180 -0.51 46.95 -21.15
CA ASP A 180 -1.66 47.82 -20.88
C ASP A 180 -2.85 47.65 -21.85
N ARG A 181 -2.81 46.70 -22.79
CA ARG A 181 -3.84 46.52 -23.83
C ARG A 181 -4.74 45.30 -23.54
N ASP A 182 -6.04 45.44 -23.84
CA ASP A 182 -7.07 44.46 -23.49
C ASP A 182 -7.24 43.25 -24.45
N ASP A 183 -6.71 43.33 -25.68
CA ASP A 183 -6.87 42.27 -26.71
C ASP A 183 -5.52 42.01 -27.40
N GLN A 184 -4.67 41.20 -26.78
CA GLN A 184 -3.30 41.00 -27.22
C GLN A 184 -2.99 39.52 -27.51
N GLU A 185 -2.14 39.33 -28.52
CA GLU A 185 -1.30 38.13 -28.67
C GLU A 185 -0.34 38.00 -27.48
N LEU A 186 0.15 36.79 -27.18
CA LEU A 186 1.17 36.60 -26.15
C LEU A 186 2.50 37.22 -26.59
N LEU A 187 3.05 38.16 -25.81
CA LEU A 187 4.43 38.63 -25.96
C LEU A 187 5.39 37.77 -25.13
N LEU A 188 6.20 36.97 -25.81
CA LEU A 188 7.28 36.17 -25.22
C LEU A 188 8.59 36.98 -25.22
N LEU A 189 8.95 37.52 -24.05
CA LEU A 189 10.25 38.19 -23.83
C LEU A 189 11.31 37.15 -23.41
N VAL A 190 12.41 37.11 -24.16
CA VAL A 190 13.51 36.17 -23.90
C VAL A 190 14.79 36.96 -23.63
N ALA A 191 15.18 37.07 -22.36
CA ALA A 191 16.44 37.65 -21.96
C ALA A 191 17.50 36.55 -21.81
N ALA A 192 18.44 36.49 -22.74
CA ALA A 192 19.46 35.46 -22.82
C ALA A 192 20.60 35.66 -21.80
N SER A 193 20.69 36.82 -21.16
CA SER A 193 21.73 37.16 -20.20
C SER A 193 21.18 38.04 -19.07
N ALA A 194 21.94 38.14 -17.98
CA ALA A 194 21.60 39.01 -16.87
C ALA A 194 21.42 40.47 -17.32
N LEU A 195 20.37 41.12 -16.84
CA LEU A 195 20.06 42.52 -17.14
C LEU A 195 20.63 43.46 -16.05
N PRO A 196 20.96 44.71 -16.41
CA PRO A 196 21.33 45.71 -15.41
C PRO A 196 20.15 46.01 -14.47
N PRO A 197 20.39 46.47 -13.22
CA PRO A 197 19.37 46.57 -12.19
C PRO A 197 18.10 47.34 -12.57
N ARG A 198 18.24 48.43 -13.33
CA ARG A 198 17.11 49.24 -13.82
C ARG A 198 16.19 48.42 -14.73
N GLU A 199 16.75 47.77 -15.74
CA GLU A 199 15.96 46.99 -16.69
C GLU A 199 15.43 45.70 -16.07
N LEU A 200 16.17 45.10 -15.14
CA LEU A 200 15.71 43.97 -14.34
C LEU A 200 14.49 44.33 -13.47
N ALA A 201 14.47 45.53 -12.86
CA ALA A 201 13.33 45.99 -12.08
C ALA A 201 12.07 46.21 -12.93
N ARG A 202 12.23 46.71 -14.16
CA ARG A 202 11.12 46.86 -15.12
C ARG A 202 10.58 45.52 -15.58
N LEU A 203 11.47 44.59 -15.92
CA LEU A 203 11.09 43.23 -16.26
C LEU A 203 10.40 42.52 -15.09
N ALA A 204 10.88 42.71 -13.86
CA ALA A 204 10.20 42.21 -12.67
C ALA A 204 8.78 42.80 -12.52
N ALA A 205 8.59 44.11 -12.78
CA ALA A 205 7.26 44.72 -12.77
C ALA A 205 6.31 44.09 -13.81
N LEU A 206 6.79 43.80 -15.03
CA LEU A 206 6.02 43.07 -16.04
C LEU A 206 5.59 41.68 -15.55
N THR A 207 6.47 40.97 -14.82
CA THR A 207 6.13 39.64 -14.27
C THR A 207 5.07 39.68 -13.16
N HIS A 208 4.84 40.83 -12.53
CA HIS A 208 3.80 41.01 -11.51
C HIS A 208 2.43 41.40 -12.09
N ALA A 209 2.37 41.78 -13.37
CA ALA A 209 1.13 42.18 -14.02
C ALA A 209 0.14 41.01 -14.24
N GLY A 210 0.60 39.76 -14.10
CA GLY A 210 -0.23 38.56 -14.15
C GLY A 210 -0.68 38.18 -15.56
N SER A 211 -1.73 37.35 -15.67
CA SER A 211 -2.19 36.80 -16.95
C SER A 211 -2.82 37.83 -17.88
N ALA A 212 -3.41 38.90 -17.32
CA ALA A 212 -4.05 39.96 -18.10
C ALA A 212 -3.06 40.72 -18.99
N ALA A 213 -1.78 40.80 -18.60
CA ALA A 213 -0.75 41.48 -19.37
C ALA A 213 -0.36 40.75 -20.67
N ALA A 214 -0.77 39.49 -20.85
CA ALA A 214 -0.37 38.65 -21.99
C ALA A 214 1.16 38.65 -22.25
N VAL A 215 1.96 38.78 -21.19
CA VAL A 215 3.42 38.71 -21.24
C VAL A 215 3.89 37.38 -20.65
N CYS A 216 4.87 36.74 -21.29
CA CYS A 216 5.62 35.62 -20.72
C CYS A 216 7.11 35.95 -20.77
N VAL A 217 7.79 35.89 -19.62
CA VAL A 217 9.22 36.20 -19.53
C VAL A 217 10.03 34.92 -19.34
N LEU A 218 11.06 34.74 -20.16
CA LEU A 218 12.14 33.78 -19.99
C LEU A 218 13.42 34.56 -19.67
N LEU A 219 13.90 34.50 -18.43
CA LEU A 219 15.05 35.26 -17.96
C LEU A 219 16.22 34.35 -17.59
N ALA A 220 17.33 34.49 -18.29
CA ALA A 220 18.59 33.82 -17.95
C ALA A 220 19.52 34.73 -17.14
N GLY A 221 20.39 34.13 -16.33
CA GLY A 221 21.30 34.84 -15.43
C GLY A 221 20.61 35.50 -14.23
N TYR A 222 19.52 34.92 -13.72
CA TYR A 222 18.79 35.41 -12.55
C TYR A 222 18.84 34.42 -11.36
N PRO A 223 19.24 34.87 -10.15
CA PRO A 223 19.68 36.22 -9.83
C PRO A 223 21.04 36.55 -10.49
N PRO A 224 21.31 37.82 -10.85
CA PRO A 224 22.59 38.23 -11.40
C PRO A 224 23.75 37.81 -10.48
N ALA A 225 24.73 37.13 -11.06
CA ALA A 225 25.93 36.69 -10.34
C ALA A 225 26.82 37.90 -9.98
N GLY A 226 26.86 38.28 -8.71
CA GLY A 226 27.77 39.31 -8.20
C GLY A 226 27.47 39.77 -6.78
N PRO A 227 28.43 40.40 -6.07
CA PRO A 227 28.17 41.05 -4.80
C PRO A 227 27.38 42.34 -5.05
N GLY A 228 26.09 42.32 -4.74
CA GLY A 228 25.19 43.44 -4.95
C GLY A 228 23.91 43.29 -4.13
N ASP A 229 23.12 44.36 -4.08
CA ASP A 229 21.82 44.40 -3.43
C ASP A 229 20.91 43.24 -3.85
N ALA A 230 19.97 42.88 -2.98
CA ALA A 230 18.99 41.83 -3.25
C ALA A 230 18.28 42.10 -4.59
N SER A 231 18.32 41.13 -5.49
CA SER A 231 17.67 41.23 -6.80
C SER A 231 16.15 41.36 -6.63
N PRO A 232 15.48 42.19 -7.45
CA PRO A 232 14.04 42.39 -7.33
C PRO A 232 13.33 41.05 -7.59
N PRO A 233 12.39 40.63 -6.71
CA PRO A 233 11.70 39.36 -6.86
C PRO A 233 10.80 39.38 -8.09
N LEU A 234 10.90 38.32 -8.90
CA LEU A 234 10.01 38.10 -10.04
C LEU A 234 8.63 37.63 -9.56
N GLY A 235 7.57 38.09 -10.24
CA GLY A 235 6.22 37.56 -10.07
C GLY A 235 6.10 36.20 -10.75
N ALA A 236 5.35 35.27 -10.17
CA ALA A 236 4.94 33.98 -10.75
C ALA A 236 5.99 33.29 -11.68
N ALA A 237 7.26 33.23 -11.25
CA ALA A 237 8.35 32.67 -12.04
C ALA A 237 8.87 31.36 -11.43
N THR A 238 8.94 30.30 -12.25
CA THR A 238 9.59 29.05 -11.85
C THR A 238 11.10 29.23 -11.96
N GLN A 239 11.84 28.87 -10.90
CA GLN A 239 13.30 29.00 -10.86
C GLN A 239 13.98 27.71 -11.31
N LEU A 240 14.93 27.82 -12.23
CA LEU A 240 15.83 26.74 -12.65
C LEU A 240 17.24 27.06 -12.18
N ARG A 241 17.85 26.11 -11.47
CA ARG A 241 19.22 26.24 -10.99
C ARG A 241 20.11 25.20 -11.65
N LEU A 242 21.13 25.65 -12.38
CA LEU A 242 22.05 24.77 -13.05
C LEU A 242 23.18 24.34 -12.11
N ASN A 243 23.43 23.03 -12.10
CA ASN A 243 24.63 22.43 -11.52
C ASN A 243 25.55 21.95 -12.66
N GLU A 244 26.64 21.25 -12.33
CA GLU A 244 27.62 20.75 -13.30
C GLU A 244 26.99 19.82 -14.36
N ARG A 245 26.00 19.00 -13.98
CA ARG A 245 25.41 17.98 -14.86
C ARG A 245 23.90 18.07 -15.05
N TYR A 246 23.19 18.63 -14.09
CA TYR A 246 21.72 18.63 -14.06
C TYR A 246 21.21 20.01 -13.66
N ALA A 247 19.93 20.25 -13.93
CA ALA A 247 19.18 21.37 -13.39
C ALA A 247 18.32 20.91 -12.21
N LEU A 248 18.20 21.78 -11.21
CA LEU A 248 17.21 21.70 -10.15
C LEU A 248 16.05 22.61 -10.51
N VAL A 249 14.83 22.12 -10.32
CA VAL A 249 13.61 22.81 -10.72
C VAL A 249 12.87 23.23 -9.47
N GLY A 250 12.67 24.54 -9.28
CA GLY A 250 11.86 25.09 -8.21
C GLY A 250 10.37 24.84 -8.41
N ASP A 251 9.57 25.24 -7.44
CA ASP A 251 8.11 25.10 -7.52
C ASP A 251 7.50 26.03 -8.57
N PRO A 252 6.69 25.50 -9.50
CA PRO A 252 5.95 26.36 -10.40
C PRO A 252 4.77 27.03 -9.67
N PRO A 253 4.44 28.28 -10.03
CA PRO A 253 3.38 29.04 -9.38
C PRO A 253 2.03 28.33 -9.55
N GLY A 254 1.24 28.29 -8.48
CA GLY A 254 -0.09 27.65 -8.44
C GLY A 254 -0.06 26.12 -8.35
N GLN A 255 1.02 25.45 -8.76
CA GLN A 255 1.10 23.98 -8.78
C GLN A 255 2.45 23.43 -8.30
N PRO A 256 2.83 23.67 -7.02
CA PRO A 256 4.16 23.35 -6.54
C PRO A 256 4.47 21.83 -6.61
N PHE A 257 5.73 21.49 -6.86
CA PHE A 257 6.27 20.14 -6.81
C PHE A 257 6.70 19.72 -5.41
N SER A 258 6.83 20.64 -4.46
CA SER A 258 7.03 20.29 -3.06
C SER A 258 6.06 21.02 -2.14
N THR A 259 6.04 20.62 -0.87
CA THR A 259 5.25 21.29 0.17
C THR A 259 6.07 22.35 0.93
N ASP A 260 7.39 22.30 0.82
CA ASP A 260 8.34 23.12 1.56
C ASP A 260 8.99 24.23 0.72
N GLY A 261 8.63 24.36 -0.57
CA GLY A 261 9.20 25.37 -1.46
C GLY A 261 10.50 24.93 -2.15
N SER A 262 11.02 23.73 -1.87
CA SER A 262 12.28 23.23 -2.43
C SER A 262 12.20 22.87 -3.92
N GLY A 263 11.01 22.63 -4.45
CA GLY A 263 10.83 22.23 -5.85
C GLY A 263 10.87 20.73 -6.09
N LEU A 264 11.20 20.33 -7.32
CA LEU A 264 11.28 18.93 -7.71
C LEU A 264 12.52 18.27 -7.08
N ALA A 265 12.32 17.20 -6.32
CA ALA A 265 13.41 16.48 -5.63
C ALA A 265 14.27 15.59 -6.56
N ALA A 266 13.97 15.56 -7.86
CA ALA A 266 14.67 14.77 -8.87
C ALA A 266 15.58 15.65 -9.75
N PRO A 267 16.84 15.25 -10.01
CA PRO A 267 17.71 15.95 -10.93
C PRO A 267 17.18 15.90 -12.36
N VAL A 268 17.23 17.02 -13.06
CA VAL A 268 16.67 17.16 -14.42
C VAL A 268 17.79 17.34 -15.43
N LEU A 269 17.83 16.46 -16.43
CA LEU A 269 18.63 16.66 -17.63
C LEU A 269 17.84 17.53 -18.60
N LEU A 270 18.33 18.74 -18.86
CA LEU A 270 17.67 19.67 -19.78
C LEU A 270 17.67 19.08 -21.20
N ASP A 271 16.58 19.32 -21.93
CA ASP A 271 16.51 18.91 -23.33
C ASP A 271 17.54 19.72 -24.14
N GLY A 272 18.20 19.04 -25.09
CA GLY A 272 19.14 19.68 -25.99
C GLY A 272 18.48 20.63 -26.99
N GLY A 273 19.33 21.36 -27.70
CA GLY A 273 18.90 22.33 -28.71
C GLY A 273 18.03 21.69 -29.79
N PRO A 274 17.00 22.41 -30.28
CA PRO A 274 16.12 21.88 -31.31
C PRO A 274 16.87 21.68 -32.64
N PRO A 275 16.61 20.60 -33.39
CA PRO A 275 17.30 20.36 -34.64
C PRO A 275 16.93 21.44 -35.68
N PRO A 276 17.88 21.91 -36.51
CA PRO A 276 17.64 23.02 -37.45
C PRO A 276 16.44 22.81 -38.38
N ARG A 277 16.20 21.57 -38.81
CA ARG A 277 15.05 21.21 -39.64
C ARG A 277 13.72 21.54 -38.97
N THR A 278 13.59 21.29 -37.66
CA THR A 278 12.37 21.61 -36.90
C THR A 278 12.13 23.11 -36.86
N VAL A 279 13.19 23.91 -36.69
CA VAL A 279 13.11 25.38 -36.73
C VAL A 279 12.61 25.85 -38.10
N THR A 280 13.19 25.34 -39.19
CA THR A 280 12.80 25.70 -40.55
C THR A 280 11.36 25.32 -40.89
N GLU A 281 10.93 24.12 -40.50
CA GLU A 281 9.55 23.68 -40.73
C GLU A 281 8.54 24.51 -39.93
N LEU A 282 8.85 24.83 -38.68
CA LEU A 282 8.01 25.70 -37.87
C LEU A 282 7.94 27.11 -38.46
N ALA A 283 9.08 27.67 -38.88
CA ALA A 283 9.13 28.98 -39.55
C ALA A 283 8.30 29.01 -40.84
N ARG A 284 8.38 27.96 -41.66
CA ARG A 284 7.57 27.82 -42.88
C ARG A 284 6.07 27.75 -42.55
N ARG A 285 5.70 27.02 -41.49
CA ARG A 285 4.32 26.91 -41.02
C ARG A 285 3.76 28.25 -40.55
N LEU A 286 4.54 29.01 -39.77
CA LEU A 286 4.10 30.27 -39.17
C LEU A 286 4.17 31.46 -40.15
N GLY A 287 5.18 31.50 -41.02
CA GLY A 287 5.41 32.60 -41.97
C GLY A 287 4.33 32.73 -43.06
N GLY A 288 3.49 31.71 -43.26
CA GLY A 288 2.33 31.80 -44.15
C GLY A 288 1.20 32.67 -43.59
N ALA A 289 1.13 32.83 -42.26
CA ALA A 289 0.06 33.56 -41.57
C ALA A 289 0.46 34.99 -41.15
N THR A 290 1.75 35.31 -41.12
CA THR A 290 2.28 36.64 -40.74
C THR A 290 2.33 37.63 -41.90
N ARG A 291 2.11 37.19 -43.16
CA ARG A 291 1.91 38.12 -44.28
C ARG A 291 0.54 38.78 -44.16
N PRO A 292 0.40 40.09 -44.42
CA PRO A 292 -0.89 40.73 -44.44
C PRO A 292 -1.77 40.04 -45.49
N THR A 293 -2.80 39.33 -45.03
CA THR A 293 -3.80 38.69 -45.87
C THR A 293 -4.72 39.78 -46.41
N ASP A 294 -4.42 40.29 -47.60
CA ASP A 294 -5.43 41.00 -48.39
C ASP A 294 -6.54 39.99 -48.73
N ALA A 295 -7.75 40.28 -48.24
CA ALA A 295 -9.01 39.57 -48.45
C ALA A 295 -9.19 38.20 -47.73
N VAL A 296 -9.75 38.23 -46.52
CA VAL A 296 -10.51 37.10 -45.97
C VAL A 296 -11.90 37.09 -46.61
N CYS A 297 -12.23 36.03 -47.34
CA CYS A 297 -13.53 35.87 -47.98
C CYS A 297 -14.53 35.28 -46.97
N ARG A 298 -15.77 35.79 -46.98
CA ARG A 298 -16.87 35.43 -46.05
C ARG A 298 -17.15 33.92 -45.96
N THR A 299 -16.74 33.13 -46.95
CA THR A 299 -16.86 31.67 -46.97
C THR A 299 -15.90 30.95 -46.03
N ASP A 300 -14.77 31.55 -45.63
CA ASP A 300 -13.86 30.97 -44.63
C ASP A 300 -14.41 31.06 -43.20
N LEU A 301 -15.40 31.93 -42.96
CA LEU A 301 -16.11 32.05 -41.68
C LEU A 301 -17.23 31.02 -41.50
N LEU A 302 -17.42 30.12 -42.47
CA LEU A 302 -18.43 29.05 -42.43
C LEU A 302 -17.78 27.66 -42.45
N ALA A 303 -16.68 27.47 -41.73
CA ALA A 303 -16.34 26.12 -41.28
C ALA A 303 -17.44 25.65 -40.31
N GLU A 304 -18.29 24.77 -40.82
CA GLU A 304 -19.44 24.19 -40.15
C GLU A 304 -19.10 23.75 -38.73
N ARG A 305 -19.90 24.28 -37.79
CA ARG A 305 -19.93 23.91 -36.38
C ARG A 305 -19.99 22.38 -36.25
N ARG A 306 -18.84 21.75 -36.03
CA ARG A 306 -18.78 20.35 -35.62
C ARG A 306 -19.24 20.26 -34.17
N TRP A 307 -20.20 19.37 -33.97
CA TRP A 307 -20.95 19.14 -32.75
C TRP A 307 -20.07 18.95 -31.51
N ALA A 308 -20.64 19.36 -30.39
CA ALA A 308 -20.12 19.16 -29.05
C ALA A 308 -19.98 17.66 -28.74
N GLU A 309 -18.82 17.10 -29.03
CA GLU A 309 -18.30 15.97 -28.25
C GLU A 309 -17.89 16.48 -26.87
N PRO A 310 -18.04 15.67 -25.80
CA PRO A 310 -17.55 16.03 -24.49
C PRO A 310 -16.04 16.29 -24.59
N ALA A 311 -15.63 17.53 -24.27
CA ALA A 311 -14.23 17.91 -24.24
C ALA A 311 -13.48 16.94 -23.33
N GLY A 312 -12.40 16.34 -23.85
CA GLY A 312 -11.43 15.64 -23.02
C GLY A 312 -10.91 16.54 -21.89
N PRO A 313 -10.18 16.00 -20.90
CA PRO A 313 -9.67 16.78 -19.78
C PRO A 313 -8.96 18.04 -20.30
N ARG A 314 -9.32 19.20 -19.74
CA ARG A 314 -8.67 20.45 -20.10
C ARG A 314 -7.18 20.35 -19.72
N PRO A 315 -6.27 20.93 -20.51
CA PRO A 315 -4.82 20.82 -20.27
C PRO A 315 -4.41 21.27 -18.86
N VAL A 316 -5.16 22.21 -18.24
CA VAL A 316 -4.93 22.68 -16.88
C VAL A 316 -5.20 21.57 -15.84
N THR A 317 -6.31 20.84 -15.94
CA THR A 317 -6.65 19.78 -14.96
C THR A 317 -5.72 18.58 -15.09
N ALA A 318 -5.30 18.23 -16.31
CA ALA A 318 -4.33 17.17 -16.53
C ALA A 318 -2.91 17.55 -16.01
N PHE A 319 -2.53 18.83 -16.10
CA PHE A 319 -1.28 19.31 -15.50
C PHE A 319 -1.34 19.31 -13.97
N GLU A 320 -2.48 19.63 -13.36
CA GLU A 320 -2.70 19.51 -11.90
C GLU A 320 -2.50 18.08 -11.39
N GLU A 321 -3.04 17.10 -12.11
CA GLU A 321 -2.84 15.68 -11.81
C GLU A 321 -1.35 15.29 -11.91
N TYR A 322 -0.68 15.74 -12.97
CA TYR A 322 0.75 15.53 -13.16
C TYR A 322 1.57 16.16 -12.01
N ALA A 323 1.30 17.42 -11.64
CA ALA A 323 2.01 18.13 -10.59
C ALA A 323 1.75 17.51 -9.20
N ALA A 324 0.54 17.04 -8.93
CA ALA A 324 0.21 16.32 -7.69
C ALA A 324 1.01 15.02 -7.57
N LEU A 325 1.12 14.25 -8.66
CA LEU A 325 1.90 13.02 -8.68
C LEU A 325 3.41 13.29 -8.53
N ALA A 326 3.93 14.32 -9.20
CA ALA A 326 5.32 14.75 -9.05
C ALA A 326 5.63 15.22 -7.61
N ARG A 327 4.65 15.85 -6.95
CA ARG A 327 4.76 16.24 -5.53
C ARG A 327 4.78 15.06 -4.59
N GLN A 328 3.92 14.07 -4.83
CA GLN A 328 3.92 12.84 -4.05
C GLN A 328 5.26 12.10 -4.17
N LEU A 329 5.81 12.00 -5.38
CA LEU A 329 7.13 11.40 -5.60
C LEU A 329 8.24 12.20 -4.91
N SER A 330 8.23 13.53 -5.02
CA SER A 330 9.24 14.39 -4.39
C SER A 330 9.22 14.30 -2.87
N ALA A 331 8.02 14.29 -2.25
CA ALA A 331 7.87 14.12 -0.81
C ALA A 331 8.45 12.77 -0.32
N ARG A 332 8.28 11.69 -1.10
CA ARG A 332 8.88 10.39 -0.78
C ARG A 332 10.39 10.37 -0.92
N GLN A 333 10.93 11.00 -1.96
CA GLN A 333 12.38 11.10 -2.14
C GLN A 333 13.04 11.91 -1.03
N CYS A 334 12.41 12.99 -0.57
CA CYS A 334 12.87 13.77 0.58
C CYS A 334 12.77 12.98 1.90
N GLY A 335 11.78 12.07 2.05
CA GLY A 335 11.58 11.20 3.22
C GLY A 335 12.19 9.80 3.10
N GLY A 336 13.09 9.58 2.13
CA GLY A 336 13.38 8.30 1.46
C GLY A 336 13.51 7.06 2.35
N GLU A 337 14.19 7.12 3.48
CA GLU A 337 14.38 5.94 4.34
C GLU A 337 13.10 5.53 5.08
N GLN A 338 12.33 6.50 5.58
CA GLN A 338 11.14 6.24 6.39
C GLN A 338 9.96 5.82 5.53
N ALA A 339 9.78 6.47 4.36
CA ALA A 339 8.72 6.13 3.43
C ALA A 339 8.94 4.75 2.77
N ALA A 340 10.18 4.43 2.40
CA ALA A 340 10.52 3.12 1.85
C ALA A 340 10.36 2.01 2.91
N ALA A 341 10.82 2.25 4.14
CA ALA A 341 10.67 1.29 5.25
C ALA A 341 9.19 1.03 5.57
N GLU A 342 8.34 2.07 5.57
CA GLU A 342 6.91 1.90 5.83
C GLU A 342 6.19 1.18 4.68
N ALA A 343 6.52 1.48 3.42
CA ALA A 343 5.99 0.76 2.27
C ALA A 343 6.42 -0.72 2.28
N GLU A 344 7.68 -1.01 2.59
CA GLU A 344 8.18 -2.37 2.75
C GLU A 344 7.49 -3.09 3.92
N ARG A 345 7.31 -2.41 5.06
CA ARG A 345 6.57 -2.92 6.21
C ARG A 345 5.12 -3.27 5.85
N GLN A 346 4.41 -2.41 5.12
CA GLN A 346 3.04 -2.67 4.68
C GLN A 346 2.96 -3.89 3.76
N ARG A 347 3.86 -3.99 2.76
CA ARG A 347 3.96 -5.17 1.88
C ARG A 347 4.26 -6.43 2.67
N ALA A 348 5.17 -6.36 3.64
CA ALA A 348 5.52 -7.48 4.50
C ALA A 348 4.32 -7.95 5.34
N VAL A 349 3.49 -7.03 5.86
CA VAL A 349 2.25 -7.33 6.60
C VAL A 349 1.19 -7.98 5.70
N HIS A 350 1.04 -7.52 4.46
CA HIS A 350 0.13 -8.14 3.48
C HIS A 350 0.57 -9.57 3.16
N ALA A 351 1.83 -9.76 2.75
CA ALA A 351 2.38 -11.09 2.45
C ALA A 351 2.31 -12.03 3.68
N ALA A 352 2.51 -11.49 4.88
CA ALA A 352 2.37 -12.21 6.13
C ALA A 352 0.95 -12.72 6.38
N THR A 353 -0.06 -11.91 6.02
CA THR A 353 -1.48 -12.25 6.16
C THR A 353 -1.86 -13.38 5.22
N ASP A 354 -1.39 -13.35 3.98
CA ASP A 354 -1.63 -14.41 2.98
C ASP A 354 -0.98 -15.73 3.39
N ARG A 355 0.29 -15.69 3.82
CA ARG A 355 1.01 -16.86 4.32
C ARG A 355 0.29 -17.49 5.51
N LEU A 356 -0.20 -16.70 6.46
CA LEU A 356 -0.95 -17.21 7.61
C LEU A 356 -2.29 -17.82 7.19
N GLY A 357 -3.00 -17.21 6.24
CA GLY A 357 -4.25 -17.74 5.68
C GLY A 357 -4.05 -19.13 5.05
N HIS A 358 -3.02 -19.30 4.23
CA HIS A 358 -2.66 -20.60 3.67
C HIS A 358 -2.33 -21.65 4.74
N ARG A 359 -1.61 -21.24 5.81
CA ARG A 359 -1.25 -22.11 6.93
C ARG A 359 -2.49 -22.55 7.72
N LEU A 360 -3.38 -21.63 8.07
CA LEU A 360 -4.64 -21.92 8.76
C LEU A 360 -5.52 -22.87 7.93
N ALA A 361 -5.62 -22.65 6.62
CA ALA A 361 -6.36 -23.56 5.74
C ALA A 361 -5.77 -24.99 5.73
N ALA A 362 -4.44 -25.12 5.78
CA ALA A 362 -3.80 -26.42 5.89
C ALA A 362 -4.04 -27.09 7.26
N GLN A 363 -4.00 -26.31 8.35
CA GLN A 363 -4.35 -26.78 9.70
C GLN A 363 -5.80 -27.29 9.76
N GLY A 364 -6.77 -26.56 9.21
CA GLY A 364 -8.18 -26.97 9.15
C GLY A 364 -8.36 -28.32 8.46
N ARG A 365 -7.76 -28.50 7.26
CA ARG A 365 -7.79 -29.78 6.54
C ARG A 365 -7.18 -30.93 7.34
N ARG A 366 -6.18 -30.68 8.18
CA ARG A 366 -5.58 -31.69 9.06
C ARG A 366 -6.54 -32.05 10.19
N LEU A 367 -7.20 -31.07 10.82
CA LEU A 367 -8.22 -31.31 11.85
C LEU A 367 -9.41 -32.10 11.32
N ASP A 368 -9.80 -31.88 10.05
CA ASP A 368 -10.86 -32.65 9.37
C ASP A 368 -10.48 -34.10 9.07
N ARG A 369 -9.17 -34.38 8.92
CA ARG A 369 -8.69 -35.78 8.82
C ARG A 369 -8.70 -36.44 10.19
N LEU A 370 -8.33 -35.71 11.24
CA LEU A 370 -8.35 -36.21 12.61
C LEU A 370 -9.79 -36.50 13.08
N SER A 371 -10.75 -35.61 12.83
CA SER A 371 -12.17 -35.84 13.19
C SER A 371 -12.72 -37.12 12.57
N ARG A 372 -12.49 -37.30 11.25
CA ARG A 372 -12.87 -38.51 10.51
C ARG A 372 -12.24 -39.78 11.10
N ALA A 373 -10.97 -39.72 11.50
CA ALA A 373 -10.29 -40.87 12.10
C ALA A 373 -10.81 -41.22 13.50
N ILE A 374 -11.29 -40.23 14.25
CA ILE A 374 -11.80 -40.40 15.62
C ILE A 374 -13.27 -40.87 15.61
N GLY A 375 -13.95 -40.78 14.47
CA GLY A 375 -15.39 -41.04 14.36
C GLY A 375 -16.23 -39.96 15.06
N ALA A 376 -15.64 -38.79 15.29
CA ALA A 376 -16.38 -37.63 15.77
C ALA A 376 -17.14 -37.02 14.58
N THR A 377 -18.39 -36.59 14.81
CA THR A 377 -19.16 -35.84 13.81
C THR A 377 -18.32 -34.64 13.37
N PRO A 378 -18.11 -34.43 12.05
CA PRO A 378 -17.27 -33.34 11.59
C PRO A 378 -17.83 -32.00 12.10
N PRO A 379 -16.98 -31.06 12.54
CA PRO A 379 -17.45 -29.69 12.75
C PRO A 379 -18.01 -29.17 11.42
N ALA A 380 -19.15 -28.48 11.47
CA ALA A 380 -19.80 -27.93 10.29
C ALA A 380 -18.78 -27.14 9.43
N PRO A 381 -18.77 -27.30 8.10
CA PRO A 381 -17.86 -26.57 7.24
C PRO A 381 -18.15 -25.07 7.39
N VAL A 382 -17.11 -24.30 7.73
CA VAL A 382 -17.16 -22.85 7.55
C VAL A 382 -17.13 -22.62 6.05
N ALA A 383 -18.26 -22.17 5.49
CA ALA A 383 -18.33 -21.75 4.11
C ALA A 383 -17.33 -20.61 3.91
N VAL A 384 -16.36 -20.83 3.04
CA VAL A 384 -15.61 -19.72 2.42
C VAL A 384 -16.63 -18.98 1.57
N PRO A 385 -16.95 -17.70 1.84
CA PRO A 385 -17.82 -16.95 0.94
C PRO A 385 -17.07 -16.80 -0.38
N SER A 386 -17.65 -17.30 -1.46
CA SER A 386 -17.24 -16.93 -2.82
C SER A 386 -17.37 -15.41 -2.99
N PRO A 387 -16.52 -14.76 -3.80
CA PRO A 387 -16.62 -13.32 -4.03
C PRO A 387 -18.03 -12.98 -4.57
N PRO A 388 -18.67 -11.91 -4.09
CA PRO A 388 -20.00 -11.55 -4.57
C PRO A 388 -19.95 -11.21 -6.06
N PRO A 389 -20.94 -11.62 -6.87
CA PRO A 389 -21.08 -11.11 -8.23
C PRO A 389 -21.41 -9.61 -8.13
N ALA A 390 -20.78 -8.82 -9.01
CA ALA A 390 -21.04 -7.39 -9.13
C ALA A 390 -22.53 -7.16 -9.41
N ALA A 391 -23.21 -6.44 -8.51
CA ALA A 391 -24.58 -5.99 -8.68
C ALA A 391 -24.60 -4.47 -8.87
N PRO A 392 -25.56 -3.94 -9.65
CA PRO A 392 -25.46 -2.63 -10.28
C PRO A 392 -25.73 -1.49 -9.30
N VAL A 393 -25.07 -0.36 -9.57
CA VAL A 393 -25.25 0.92 -8.89
C VAL A 393 -26.70 1.38 -9.06
N VAL A 394 -27.46 1.42 -7.96
CA VAL A 394 -28.72 2.18 -7.90
C VAL A 394 -28.44 3.45 -7.10
N ALA A 395 -28.48 4.57 -7.80
CA ALA A 395 -28.43 5.90 -7.21
C ALA A 395 -29.63 6.09 -6.29
N SER A 396 -29.39 6.43 -5.02
CA SER A 396 -30.43 6.88 -4.10
C SER A 396 -30.16 8.33 -3.73
N SER A 397 -30.95 9.21 -4.33
CA SER A 397 -31.06 10.64 -4.04
C SER A 397 -31.58 10.87 -2.63
N ALA A 398 -30.82 11.57 -1.79
CA ALA A 398 -31.28 12.09 -0.51
C ALA A 398 -31.38 13.62 -0.57
N THR A 399 -32.60 14.12 -0.45
CA THR A 399 -32.95 15.54 -0.24
C THR A 399 -32.51 16.05 1.14
N PRO A 400 -32.21 17.36 1.30
CA PRO A 400 -31.64 17.90 2.53
C PRO A 400 -32.72 18.21 3.57
N VAL A 401 -32.42 17.94 4.85
CA VAL A 401 -33.24 18.40 6.00
C VAL A 401 -32.46 19.47 6.76
N ALA A 402 -33.15 20.57 7.02
CA ALA A 402 -32.65 21.84 7.54
C ALA A 402 -32.29 21.83 9.04
N VAL A 403 -31.31 22.68 9.38
CA VAL A 403 -30.82 22.97 10.73
C VAL A 403 -31.67 24.09 11.37
N PRO A 404 -32.04 24.01 12.66
CA PRO A 404 -32.57 25.16 13.39
C PRO A 404 -31.51 25.84 14.28
N SER A 405 -31.50 27.17 14.25
CA SER A 405 -30.64 28.09 15.02
C SER A 405 -31.10 28.27 16.49
N PRO A 406 -30.23 28.69 17.43
CA PRO A 406 -30.63 29.04 18.81
C PRO A 406 -30.86 30.56 19.01
N PRO A 407 -31.68 30.98 20.01
CA PRO A 407 -31.91 32.40 20.35
C PRO A 407 -31.05 32.91 21.53
N PRO A 408 -31.05 34.24 21.83
CA PRO A 408 -30.06 34.88 22.71
C PRO A 408 -30.55 35.35 24.11
N ASP A 409 -29.56 35.53 25.00
CA ASP A 409 -29.35 36.56 26.05
C ASP A 409 -29.97 36.55 27.50
N VAL A 410 -29.07 36.30 28.50
CA VAL A 410 -28.79 36.88 29.88
C VAL A 410 -29.87 37.01 31.00
N PRO A 411 -29.58 37.35 32.31
CA PRO A 411 -28.36 37.23 33.18
C PRO A 411 -28.58 36.77 34.68
N VAL A 412 -27.45 36.45 35.36
CA VAL A 412 -27.03 36.71 36.79
C VAL A 412 -27.83 36.19 38.01
N GLY A 413 -27.12 35.56 38.97
CA GLY A 413 -27.52 35.52 40.39
C GLY A 413 -26.74 34.53 41.28
N ALA A 414 -25.98 35.05 42.26
CA ALA A 414 -25.10 34.33 43.20
C ALA A 414 -25.83 33.58 44.34
N SER A 415 -25.18 32.59 44.96
CA SER A 415 -25.10 32.48 46.44
C SER A 415 -24.12 31.39 46.93
N ALA A 416 -23.58 31.64 48.11
CA ALA A 416 -22.52 30.95 48.81
C ALA A 416 -23.03 29.99 49.93
N ALA A 417 -22.05 29.30 50.56
CA ALA A 417 -22.03 28.74 51.93
C ALA A 417 -22.35 27.23 52.16
N ALA A 418 -21.26 26.43 52.33
CA ALA A 418 -20.83 25.59 53.48
C ALA A 418 -21.85 24.91 54.45
N PRO A 419 -21.48 23.94 55.33
CA PRO A 419 -20.33 23.02 55.42
C PRO A 419 -20.69 21.52 55.76
N VAL A 420 -19.62 20.71 55.90
CA VAL A 420 -19.41 19.30 56.36
C VAL A 420 -20.16 18.88 57.66
N PRO A 421 -20.30 17.56 58.01
CA PRO A 421 -19.19 16.79 58.62
C PRO A 421 -19.10 15.26 58.31
N SER A 422 -17.86 14.74 58.31
CA SER A 422 -17.46 13.32 58.56
C SER A 422 -17.57 13.00 60.09
N PRO A 423 -17.25 11.81 60.69
CA PRO A 423 -16.22 10.81 60.31
C PRO A 423 -16.43 9.33 60.80
N LEU A 424 -15.32 8.57 60.78
CA LEU A 424 -14.98 7.30 61.49
C LEU A 424 -15.34 5.99 60.75
N ALA A 425 -14.51 4.94 60.70
CA ALA A 425 -13.15 4.65 61.17
C ALA A 425 -12.77 3.23 60.66
N GLY A 426 -11.47 2.87 60.65
CA GLY A 426 -11.04 1.46 60.70
C GLY A 426 -10.01 1.02 59.65
N ALA A 427 -8.74 1.31 59.91
CA ALA A 427 -7.54 0.72 59.29
C ALA A 427 -7.31 -0.74 59.82
N PRO A 428 -6.17 -1.50 59.62
CA PRO A 428 -4.85 -1.04 59.13
C PRO A 428 -3.87 -2.07 58.41
N VAL A 429 -2.78 -1.52 57.82
CA VAL A 429 -1.37 -2.03 57.56
C VAL A 429 -1.15 -3.31 56.69
N VAL A 430 -0.09 -3.56 55.89
CA VAL A 430 1.34 -3.13 55.83
C VAL A 430 2.00 -3.41 54.44
N ALA A 431 2.97 -2.56 54.05
CA ALA A 431 4.30 -2.83 53.40
C ALA A 431 4.37 -3.46 51.97
N SER A 432 5.33 -3.16 51.09
CA SER A 432 6.42 -2.17 50.99
C SER A 432 7.01 -2.20 49.56
N ALA A 433 7.56 -1.07 49.10
CA ALA A 433 8.75 -0.82 48.24
C ALA A 433 9.18 -1.85 47.15
N VAL A 434 9.63 -1.51 45.93
CA VAL A 434 10.72 -0.61 45.51
C VAL A 434 10.64 -0.40 43.98
N ALA A 435 10.94 0.82 43.50
CA ALA A 435 11.42 1.11 42.13
C ALA A 435 12.91 1.51 42.19
N PRO A 436 13.68 1.46 41.08
CA PRO A 436 14.09 2.75 40.49
C PRO A 436 14.30 2.74 38.96
N VAL A 437 14.24 3.92 38.32
CA VAL A 437 15.39 4.57 37.65
C VAL A 437 14.94 5.93 37.05
N VAL A 438 15.42 6.98 37.73
CA VAL A 438 16.01 8.26 37.29
C VAL A 438 15.58 8.91 35.97
N ALA A 439 14.95 10.09 36.06
CA ALA A 439 15.07 11.17 35.07
C ALA A 439 15.29 12.52 35.78
N SER A 440 16.23 13.30 35.25
CA SER A 440 16.81 14.52 35.81
C SER A 440 15.88 15.74 35.75
N ALA A 441 15.93 16.55 36.82
CA ALA A 441 15.53 17.96 37.00
C ALA A 441 16.08 18.89 35.89
N ALA A 442 15.61 20.11 35.57
CA ALA A 442 14.57 21.11 35.96
C ALA A 442 14.68 22.28 34.91
N PRO A 443 14.08 23.50 35.01
CA PRO A 443 13.08 24.07 35.92
C PRO A 443 11.86 24.76 35.23
N VAL A 444 10.91 25.20 36.05
CA VAL A 444 9.64 25.91 35.73
C VAL A 444 9.84 27.44 35.92
N VAL A 445 9.16 28.33 35.17
CA VAL A 445 8.06 29.29 35.57
C VAL A 445 8.21 30.58 34.70
N PRO A 446 7.20 31.48 34.44
CA PRO A 446 5.72 31.44 34.48
C PRO A 446 5.01 31.93 33.18
N GLY A 447 3.69 31.70 33.10
CA GLY A 447 2.76 32.72 32.60
C GLY A 447 1.82 32.32 31.46
N GLY A 448 0.51 32.33 31.73
CA GLY A 448 -0.53 32.27 30.69
C GLY A 448 -1.60 31.22 30.95
N SER A 449 -2.52 31.49 31.88
CA SER A 449 -3.74 30.72 32.05
C SER A 449 -4.70 31.02 30.89
N ILE A 450 -4.92 30.04 30.01
CA ILE A 450 -6.13 29.97 29.17
C ILE A 450 -6.80 28.65 29.54
N VAL A 451 -7.95 28.75 30.21
CA VAL A 451 -8.82 27.61 30.51
C VAL A 451 -9.44 27.16 29.19
N ALA A 452 -8.81 26.20 28.53
CA ALA A 452 -9.43 25.43 27.47
C ALA A 452 -10.22 24.29 28.15
N THR A 453 -11.54 24.40 28.17
CA THR A 453 -12.45 23.30 28.44
C THR A 453 -12.16 22.20 27.43
N ALA A 454 -11.40 21.19 27.87
CA ALA A 454 -11.22 19.95 27.13
C ALA A 454 -12.59 19.26 27.03
N VAL A 455 -13.25 19.43 25.88
CA VAL A 455 -14.23 18.48 25.40
C VAL A 455 -13.50 17.14 25.34
N LEU A 456 -13.83 16.24 26.27
CA LEU A 456 -13.34 14.86 26.23
C LEU A 456 -13.64 14.31 24.84
N PRO A 457 -12.62 13.83 24.09
CA PRO A 457 -12.90 12.95 22.97
C PRO A 457 -13.58 11.73 23.56
N GLY A 458 -14.83 11.47 23.16
CA GLY A 458 -15.46 10.19 23.40
C GLY A 458 -14.52 9.06 22.96
N PRO A 459 -14.57 7.89 23.61
CA PRO A 459 -13.61 6.82 23.36
C PRO A 459 -13.60 6.51 21.87
N ARG A 460 -12.51 6.91 21.19
CA ARG A 460 -12.23 6.47 19.83
C ARG A 460 -12.21 4.95 19.92
N SER A 461 -13.09 4.28 19.18
CA SER A 461 -13.02 2.85 18.93
C SER A 461 -11.55 2.51 18.70
N ALA A 462 -10.95 1.71 19.59
CA ALA A 462 -9.53 1.43 19.57
C ALA A 462 -9.14 1.05 18.13
N GLU A 463 -8.32 1.89 17.50
CA GLU A 463 -7.84 1.63 16.14
C GLU A 463 -7.09 0.30 16.20
N VAL A 464 -7.70 -0.73 15.61
CA VAL A 464 -7.22 -2.11 15.73
C VAL A 464 -5.95 -2.22 14.89
N ASP A 465 -4.80 -2.28 15.54
CA ASP A 465 -3.52 -2.47 14.85
C ASP A 465 -3.50 -3.85 14.16
N PRO A 466 -3.51 -3.90 12.81
CA PRO A 466 -3.54 -5.15 12.07
C PRO A 466 -2.29 -6.00 12.31
N ALA A 467 -1.14 -5.39 12.61
CA ALA A 467 0.09 -6.12 12.89
C ALA A 467 0.01 -6.85 14.24
N ALA A 468 -0.57 -6.22 15.27
CA ALA A 468 -0.80 -6.84 16.57
C ALA A 468 -1.81 -7.99 16.48
N GLU A 469 -2.92 -7.81 15.76
CA GLU A 469 -3.89 -8.88 15.53
C GLU A 469 -3.29 -10.07 14.77
N LEU A 470 -2.44 -9.81 13.77
CA LEU A 470 -1.74 -10.84 13.02
C LEU A 470 -0.71 -11.59 13.87
N ALA A 471 0.00 -10.90 14.76
CA ALA A 471 0.92 -11.51 15.71
C ALA A 471 0.18 -12.43 16.69
N ALA A 472 -0.96 -11.99 17.23
CA ALA A 472 -1.82 -12.79 18.08
C ALA A 472 -2.38 -14.03 17.35
N ALA A 473 -2.81 -13.86 16.09
CA ALA A 473 -3.28 -14.97 15.25
C ALA A 473 -2.17 -16.02 15.01
N ARG A 474 -0.92 -15.58 14.80
CA ARG A 474 0.23 -16.49 14.66
C ARG A 474 0.49 -17.29 15.93
N GLN A 475 0.51 -16.61 17.09
CA GLN A 475 0.71 -17.27 18.39
C GLN A 475 -0.35 -18.34 18.66
N LEU A 476 -1.62 -18.03 18.38
CA LEU A 476 -2.72 -18.99 18.53
C LEU A 476 -2.60 -20.16 17.55
N ALA A 477 -2.19 -19.91 16.32
CA ALA A 477 -1.96 -20.96 15.34
C ALA A 477 -0.76 -21.85 15.71
N ASP A 478 0.30 -21.31 16.32
CA ASP A 478 1.44 -22.08 16.84
C ASP A 478 1.04 -22.90 18.08
N GLU A 479 0.17 -22.37 18.94
CA GLU A 479 -0.43 -23.12 20.05
C GLU A 479 -1.31 -24.26 19.54
N ALA A 480 -2.15 -24.02 18.53
CA ALA A 480 -2.98 -25.05 17.90
C ALA A 480 -2.12 -26.17 17.29
N ASP A 481 -0.97 -25.85 16.68
CA ASP A 481 -0.04 -26.86 16.17
C ASP A 481 0.60 -27.68 17.30
N ARG A 482 1.05 -27.03 18.37
CA ARG A 482 1.60 -27.73 19.55
C ARG A 482 0.57 -28.68 20.17
N GLN A 483 -0.66 -28.21 20.34
CA GLN A 483 -1.75 -29.03 20.85
C GLN A 483 -2.14 -30.14 19.87
N GLY A 484 -2.14 -29.86 18.56
CA GLY A 484 -2.42 -30.83 17.51
C GLY A 484 -1.37 -31.96 17.47
N GLN A 485 -0.10 -31.64 17.64
CA GLN A 485 0.98 -32.62 17.78
C GLN A 485 0.79 -33.49 19.04
N ARG A 486 0.38 -32.90 20.18
CA ARG A 486 0.05 -33.66 21.39
C ARG A 486 -1.15 -34.58 21.18
N ALA A 487 -2.21 -34.11 20.54
CA ALA A 487 -3.39 -34.90 20.21
C ALA A 487 -3.04 -36.07 19.29
N GLU A 488 -2.21 -35.85 18.27
CA GLU A 488 -1.70 -36.93 17.40
C GLU A 488 -0.80 -37.91 18.15
N ALA A 489 0.08 -37.44 19.05
CA ALA A 489 0.91 -38.32 19.86
C ALA A 489 0.07 -39.21 20.78
N VAL A 490 -1.05 -38.69 21.33
CA VAL A 490 -2.02 -39.49 22.09
C VAL A 490 -2.79 -40.45 21.17
N ALA A 491 -3.19 -40.01 19.98
CA ALA A 491 -3.93 -40.84 19.02
C ALA A 491 -3.11 -42.01 18.45
N ARG A 492 -1.79 -41.84 18.34
CA ARG A 492 -0.84 -42.90 17.94
C ARG A 492 -0.54 -43.89 19.06
N ARG A 493 -0.94 -43.61 20.31
CA ARG A 493 -0.73 -44.53 21.44
C ARG A 493 -1.91 -45.51 21.57
N PRO A 494 -1.66 -46.83 21.51
CA PRO A 494 -2.69 -47.84 21.74
C PRO A 494 -3.14 -47.92 23.22
N ALA A 495 -4.43 -48.20 23.45
CA ALA A 495 -5.07 -48.03 24.77
C ALA A 495 -4.69 -49.10 25.81
N LEU A 496 -4.44 -50.35 25.40
CA LEU A 496 -4.08 -51.47 26.30
C LEU A 496 -2.57 -51.63 26.44
N LEU A 497 -1.94 -51.37 27.59
CA LEU A 497 -0.48 -51.49 27.79
C LEU A 497 0.33 -50.58 26.83
N PRO A 498 0.20 -49.24 26.95
CA PRO A 498 0.70 -48.28 25.96
C PRO A 498 2.23 -48.28 25.79
N SER A 499 3.00 -48.64 26.82
CA SER A 499 4.46 -48.69 26.80
C SER A 499 5.03 -50.01 26.28
N TRP A 500 4.20 -51.03 26.05
CA TRP A 500 4.66 -52.38 25.72
C TRP A 500 4.71 -52.57 24.20
N SER A 501 5.69 -53.37 23.73
CA SER A 501 5.79 -53.71 22.31
C SER A 501 4.52 -54.41 21.82
N PRO A 502 4.17 -54.31 20.51
CA PRO A 502 2.97 -54.97 19.97
C PRO A 502 2.92 -56.47 20.27
N LEU A 503 4.09 -57.12 20.24
CA LEU A 503 4.25 -58.54 20.55
C LEU A 503 4.03 -58.82 22.05
N ALA A 504 4.65 -58.05 22.95
CA ALA A 504 4.49 -58.24 24.39
C ALA A 504 3.04 -58.07 24.85
N ARG A 505 2.33 -57.10 24.26
CA ARG A 505 0.90 -56.86 24.49
C ARG A 505 0.02 -58.00 23.99
N ALA A 506 0.29 -58.51 22.79
CA ALA A 506 -0.44 -59.64 22.24
C ALA A 506 -0.25 -60.90 23.12
N VAL A 507 0.98 -61.20 23.52
CA VAL A 507 1.30 -62.31 24.42
C VAL A 507 0.55 -62.15 25.74
N ALA A 508 0.64 -60.99 26.40
CA ALA A 508 -0.01 -60.75 27.70
C ALA A 508 -1.55 -60.89 27.66
N VAL A 509 -2.19 -60.39 26.59
CA VAL A 509 -3.65 -60.52 26.45
C VAL A 509 -4.05 -61.97 26.18
N TYR A 510 -3.36 -62.67 25.29
CA TYR A 510 -3.67 -64.07 25.00
C TYR A 510 -3.38 -65.00 26.18
N THR A 511 -2.29 -64.79 26.93
CA THR A 511 -2.00 -65.57 28.15
C THR A 511 -3.02 -65.28 29.25
N GLY A 512 -3.41 -64.02 29.46
CA GLY A 512 -4.47 -63.65 30.41
C GLY A 512 -5.81 -64.31 30.08
N CYS A 513 -6.22 -64.28 28.80
CA CYS A 513 -7.44 -64.97 28.35
C CYS A 513 -7.32 -66.50 28.48
N ALA A 514 -6.16 -67.08 28.18
CA ALA A 514 -5.93 -68.51 28.33
C ALA A 514 -5.96 -68.98 29.79
N LEU A 515 -5.42 -68.18 30.72
CA LEU A 515 -5.50 -68.43 32.17
C LEU A 515 -6.95 -68.35 32.66
N ALA A 516 -7.73 -67.35 32.23
CA ALA A 516 -9.15 -67.25 32.56
C ALA A 516 -9.95 -68.46 32.03
N GLY A 517 -9.65 -68.90 30.81
CA GLY A 517 -10.20 -70.13 30.24
C GLY A 517 -9.80 -71.38 31.05
N ALA A 518 -8.55 -71.49 31.49
CA ALA A 518 -8.09 -72.61 32.34
C ALA A 518 -8.81 -72.63 33.69
N VAL A 519 -9.05 -71.48 34.32
CA VAL A 519 -9.85 -71.38 35.56
C VAL A 519 -11.29 -71.83 35.30
N LEU A 520 -11.90 -71.42 34.18
CA LEU A 520 -13.25 -71.87 33.81
C LEU A 520 -13.32 -73.39 33.61
N VAL A 521 -12.31 -73.98 32.97
CA VAL A 521 -12.18 -75.45 32.85
C VAL A 521 -12.09 -76.12 34.22
N LEU A 522 -11.31 -75.55 35.15
CA LEU A 522 -11.17 -76.08 36.50
C LEU A 522 -12.50 -76.03 37.27
N LEU A 523 -13.24 -74.93 37.14
CA LEU A 523 -14.58 -74.79 37.72
C LEU A 523 -15.58 -75.79 37.14
N LEU A 524 -15.56 -76.02 35.81
CA LEU A 524 -16.38 -77.03 35.15
C LEU A 524 -16.01 -78.45 35.60
N ALA A 525 -14.72 -78.73 35.82
CA ALA A 525 -14.24 -80.00 36.34
C ALA A 525 -14.75 -80.24 37.78
N VAL A 526 -14.63 -79.25 38.66
CA VAL A 526 -15.19 -79.33 40.03
C VAL A 526 -16.71 -79.51 39.99
N ALA A 527 -17.42 -78.77 39.13
CA ALA A 527 -18.87 -78.90 38.98
C ALA A 527 -19.30 -80.29 38.46
N SER A 528 -18.46 -80.96 37.67
CA SER A 528 -18.73 -82.32 37.16
C SER A 528 -18.64 -83.40 38.25
N GLU A 529 -17.83 -83.19 39.30
CA GLU A 529 -17.77 -84.10 40.45
C GLU A 529 -19.10 -84.14 41.22
N PHE A 530 -19.91 -83.08 41.12
CA PHE A 530 -21.26 -83.00 41.68
C PHE A 530 -22.36 -83.60 40.76
N GLN A 531 -21.98 -84.38 39.74
CA GLN A 531 -22.86 -84.98 38.72
C GLN A 531 -23.73 -84.00 37.90
N ALA A 532 -23.44 -82.69 37.93
CA ALA A 532 -24.21 -81.69 37.19
C ALA A 532 -23.94 -81.68 35.67
N ILE A 533 -22.81 -82.24 35.22
CA ILE A 533 -22.34 -82.19 33.82
C ILE A 533 -21.69 -83.52 33.45
N GLY A 534 -22.09 -84.12 32.31
CA GLY A 534 -21.52 -85.38 31.84
C GLY A 534 -20.03 -85.27 31.48
N LEU A 535 -19.24 -86.29 31.83
CA LEU A 535 -17.78 -86.33 31.65
C LEU A 535 -17.34 -86.06 30.19
N GLY A 536 -18.12 -86.53 29.22
CA GLY A 536 -17.88 -86.27 27.79
C GLY A 536 -18.06 -84.81 27.37
N ALA A 537 -18.99 -84.08 28.00
CA ALA A 537 -19.19 -82.64 27.74
C ALA A 537 -18.07 -81.80 28.36
N VAL A 538 -17.57 -82.20 29.52
CA VAL A 538 -16.39 -81.59 30.14
C VAL A 538 -15.17 -81.80 29.24
N LEU A 539 -14.92 -83.04 28.80
CA LEU A 539 -13.77 -83.37 27.95
C LEU A 539 -13.83 -82.67 26.57
N ALA A 540 -15.01 -82.62 25.93
CA ALA A 540 -15.19 -81.90 24.68
C ALA A 540 -15.00 -80.38 24.86
N GLY A 541 -15.52 -79.84 25.97
CA GLY A 541 -15.39 -78.43 26.34
C GLY A 541 -13.94 -78.01 26.63
N THR A 542 -13.17 -78.85 27.33
CA THR A 542 -11.76 -78.59 27.64
C THR A 542 -10.86 -78.67 26.40
N CYS A 543 -11.10 -79.62 25.50
CA CYS A 543 -10.24 -79.82 24.33
C CYS A 543 -10.55 -78.87 23.18
N THR A 544 -11.78 -78.37 23.03
CA THR A 544 -12.17 -77.58 21.84
C THR A 544 -12.85 -76.27 22.16
N GLY A 545 -13.82 -76.26 23.08
CA GLY A 545 -14.66 -75.08 23.33
C GLY A 545 -13.92 -73.93 24.01
N VAL A 546 -13.29 -74.21 25.15
CA VAL A 546 -12.68 -73.16 25.99
C VAL A 546 -11.44 -72.53 25.34
N PRO A 547 -10.52 -73.29 24.70
CA PRO A 547 -9.38 -72.67 24.00
C PRO A 547 -9.80 -71.73 22.88
N VAL A 548 -10.80 -72.11 22.08
CA VAL A 548 -11.32 -71.28 20.97
C VAL A 548 -12.03 -70.04 21.51
N ALA A 549 -12.88 -70.18 22.54
CA ALA A 549 -13.55 -69.05 23.16
C ALA A 549 -12.56 -68.04 23.78
N SER A 550 -11.50 -68.53 24.43
CA SER A 550 -10.45 -67.72 25.04
C SER A 550 -9.63 -66.98 23.97
N PHE A 551 -9.32 -67.65 22.86
CA PHE A 551 -8.68 -67.05 21.70
C PHE A 551 -9.55 -65.94 21.08
N LEU A 552 -10.84 -66.21 20.84
CA LEU A 552 -11.77 -65.21 20.29
C LEU A 552 -11.93 -64.02 21.23
N ALA A 553 -12.01 -64.24 22.54
CA ALA A 553 -12.06 -63.18 23.54
C ALA A 553 -10.78 -62.31 23.49
N GLY A 554 -9.60 -62.91 23.51
CA GLY A 554 -8.32 -62.18 23.38
C GLY A 554 -8.20 -61.43 22.06
N HIS A 555 -8.68 -62.03 20.96
CA HIS A 555 -8.70 -61.42 19.64
C HIS A 555 -9.65 -60.21 19.58
N LEU A 556 -10.85 -60.31 20.15
CA LEU A 556 -11.79 -59.19 20.26
C LEU A 556 -11.22 -58.06 21.12
N VAL A 557 -10.57 -58.40 22.24
CA VAL A 557 -9.91 -57.42 23.12
C VAL A 557 -8.82 -56.66 22.36
N LEU A 558 -7.95 -57.36 21.61
CA LEU A 558 -6.91 -56.73 20.80
C LEU A 558 -7.47 -55.95 19.61
N ARG A 559 -8.56 -56.41 18.97
CA ARG A 559 -9.21 -55.66 17.88
C ARG A 559 -9.85 -54.37 18.38
N ARG A 560 -10.47 -54.39 19.56
CA ARG A 560 -11.22 -53.26 20.12
C ARG A 560 -10.32 -52.22 20.79
N TRP A 561 -9.29 -52.65 21.53
CA TRP A 561 -8.47 -51.75 22.37
C TRP A 561 -6.95 -51.82 22.11
N GLY A 562 -6.50 -52.76 21.27
CA GLY A 562 -5.08 -52.93 20.93
C GLY A 562 -4.60 -52.09 19.73
N ARG A 563 -5.49 -51.45 18.98
CA ARG A 563 -5.14 -50.65 17.79
C ARG A 563 -5.00 -49.17 18.12
N PRO A 564 -3.99 -48.46 17.59
CA PRO A 564 -3.94 -47.01 17.64
C PRO A 564 -5.10 -46.43 16.81
N VAL A 565 -5.60 -45.26 17.20
CA VAL A 565 -6.71 -44.57 16.50
C VAL A 565 -6.22 -44.02 15.16
N ILE A 566 -4.95 -43.62 15.09
CA ILE A 566 -4.35 -42.99 13.90
C ILE A 566 -2.98 -43.65 13.61
N GLY A 567 -2.81 -44.13 12.38
CA GLY A 567 -1.58 -44.77 11.90
C GLY A 567 -1.73 -46.27 11.61
N ALA A 568 -0.96 -46.77 10.64
CA ALA A 568 -0.91 -48.19 10.28
C ALA A 568 -0.17 -49.00 11.35
N GLY A 569 -0.85 -49.30 12.47
CA GLY A 569 -0.37 -50.32 13.40
C GLY A 569 -0.27 -51.68 12.71
N THR A 570 0.70 -52.51 13.10
CA THR A 570 0.79 -53.89 12.62
C THR A 570 -0.56 -54.58 12.78
N PRO A 571 -1.11 -55.18 11.72
CA PRO A 571 -2.46 -55.71 11.78
C PRO A 571 -2.51 -56.85 12.80
N PRO A 572 -3.56 -56.91 13.64
CA PRO A 572 -3.68 -57.95 14.67
C PRO A 572 -3.71 -59.37 14.08
N SER A 573 -3.99 -59.49 12.77
CA SER A 573 -3.90 -60.74 12.01
C SER A 573 -2.50 -61.38 12.05
N ARG A 574 -1.43 -60.60 12.22
CA ARG A 574 -0.07 -61.14 12.32
C ARG A 574 0.16 -61.96 13.60
N PHE A 575 -0.62 -61.69 14.66
CA PHE A 575 -0.50 -62.37 15.95
C PHE A 575 -1.60 -63.42 16.19
N VAL A 576 -2.47 -63.66 15.20
CA VAL A 576 -3.49 -64.73 15.22
C VAL A 576 -2.89 -66.13 15.42
N PRO A 577 -1.86 -66.57 14.65
CA PRO A 577 -1.30 -67.90 14.83
C PRO A 577 -0.66 -68.06 16.22
N LEU A 578 0.01 -67.01 16.71
CA LEU A 578 0.64 -67.00 18.03
C LEU A 578 -0.39 -67.10 19.17
N GLY A 579 -1.50 -66.34 19.08
CA GLY A 579 -2.58 -66.40 20.06
C GLY A 579 -3.28 -67.76 20.10
N PHE A 580 -3.51 -68.36 18.92
CA PHE A 580 -4.09 -69.70 18.82
C PHE A 580 -3.21 -70.75 19.49
N VAL A 581 -1.90 -70.75 19.21
CA VAL A 581 -0.94 -71.67 19.83
C VAL A 581 -0.89 -71.50 21.35
N LEU A 582 -0.85 -70.25 21.86
CA LEU A 582 -0.86 -69.99 23.30
C LEU A 582 -2.13 -70.54 23.98
N CYS A 583 -3.32 -70.26 23.43
CA CYS A 583 -4.57 -70.72 24.01
C CYS A 583 -4.73 -72.25 23.91
N ALA A 584 -4.34 -72.85 22.78
CA ALA A 584 -4.46 -74.28 22.52
C ALA A 584 -3.45 -75.12 23.31
N LEU A 585 -2.27 -74.60 23.66
CA LEU A 585 -1.29 -75.33 24.47
C LEU A 585 -1.50 -75.11 25.97
N LEU A 586 -1.70 -73.86 26.41
CA LEU A 586 -1.70 -73.52 27.83
C LEU A 586 -2.90 -74.12 28.57
N SER A 587 -4.09 -74.08 27.95
CA SER A 587 -5.33 -74.54 28.58
C SER A 587 -5.34 -76.06 28.88
N PRO A 588 -5.05 -76.96 27.91
CA PRO A 588 -4.98 -78.39 28.20
C PRO A 588 -3.77 -78.76 29.06
N SER A 589 -2.62 -78.07 28.92
CA SER A 589 -1.45 -78.35 29.77
C SER A 589 -1.71 -78.04 31.25
N LEU A 590 -2.37 -76.92 31.56
CA LEU A 590 -2.76 -76.58 32.94
C LEU A 590 -3.78 -77.58 33.50
N TYR A 591 -4.72 -78.04 32.68
CA TYR A 591 -5.66 -79.08 33.10
C TYR A 591 -4.96 -80.41 33.39
N CYS A 592 -4.03 -80.84 32.52
CA CYS A 592 -3.22 -82.04 32.76
C CYS A 592 -2.38 -81.91 34.04
N ALA A 593 -1.75 -80.76 34.26
CA ALA A 593 -0.98 -80.49 35.48
C ALA A 593 -1.86 -80.56 36.74
N TYR A 594 -3.08 -80.00 36.68
CA TYR A 594 -4.05 -80.10 37.76
C TYR A 594 -4.45 -81.55 38.04
N VAL A 595 -4.80 -82.34 37.02
CA VAL A 595 -5.17 -83.75 37.17
C VAL A 595 -4.01 -84.57 37.75
N LEU A 596 -2.77 -84.32 37.31
CA LEU A 596 -1.58 -84.98 37.85
C LEU A 596 -1.33 -84.60 39.31
N LEU A 597 -1.40 -83.33 39.65
CA LEU A 597 -1.23 -82.85 41.02
C LEU A 597 -2.31 -83.42 41.95
N PHE A 598 -3.57 -83.43 41.49
CA PHE A 598 -4.68 -84.00 42.23
C PHE A 598 -4.54 -85.51 42.44
N ARG A 599 -4.00 -86.25 41.45
CA ARG A 599 -3.66 -87.67 41.60
C ARG A 599 -2.46 -87.96 42.48
N LEU A 600 -1.52 -87.03 42.63
CA LEU A 600 -0.36 -87.17 43.51
C LEU A 600 -0.67 -86.83 44.97
N LEU A 601 -1.71 -86.01 45.21
CA LEU A 601 -2.17 -85.60 46.54
C LEU A 601 -3.26 -86.52 47.12
N ARG A 602 -3.83 -87.41 46.30
CA ARG A 602 -4.67 -88.54 46.71
C ARG A 602 -3.82 -89.79 46.85
#